data_AF-A0A7Z7P629-F1
#
_entry.id   AF-A0A7Z7P629-F1
#
_cell.length_a   1.000
_cell.length_b   1.000
_cell.length_c   1.000
_cell.angle_alpha   90.00
_cell.angle_beta   90.00
_cell.angle_gamma   90.00
#
_symmetry.space_group_name_H-M   'P 1'
#
loop_
_entity.id
_entity.type
_entity.pdbx_description
1 polymer ?
#
loop_
_entity_poly.entity_id
_entity_poly.type
_entity_poly.pdbx_seq_one_letter_code
_entity_poly.pdbx_strand_id
1 'polypeptide(L)'
;MDLKEIVNDYELNFCGKRCKVETNFKHLPEFMILFDIRDLYHLLGIHKLKTKYRATNWVEAVKADVFLLSNYSKHPNFREVLPRVDNYNFLYEIFYQFRVNVCILDKDLTKNTMKLSVVFL
;
A
#
# COMPACT_ATOMS: atom_id res chain seq x y z
N MET A 1 -6.27 10.44 -9.31
CA MET A 1 -7.24 10.50 -8.20
C MET A 1 -6.63 11.36 -7.12
N ASP A 2 -7.44 12.18 -6.46
CA ASP A 2 -6.97 12.88 -5.26
C ASP A 2 -6.91 11.92 -4.06
N LEU A 3 -6.33 12.39 -2.95
CA LEU A 3 -6.10 11.55 -1.78
C LEU A 3 -7.41 11.12 -1.08
N LYS A 4 -8.46 11.94 -1.17
CA LYS A 4 -9.76 11.67 -0.55
C LYS A 4 -10.55 10.67 -1.40
N GLU A 5 -10.48 10.79 -2.72
CA GLU A 5 -10.97 9.79 -3.67
C GLU A 5 -10.32 8.44 -3.41
N ILE A 6 -8.99 8.40 -3.25
CA ILE A 6 -8.25 7.16 -2.95
C ILE A 6 -8.71 6.54 -1.63
N VAL A 7 -8.86 7.33 -0.57
CA VAL A 7 -9.33 6.83 0.74
C VAL A 7 -10.73 6.24 0.63
N ASN A 8 -11.66 6.93 -0.03
CA ASN A 8 -13.03 6.47 -0.18
C ASN A 8 -13.11 5.22 -1.07
N ASP A 9 -12.35 5.20 -2.17
CA ASP A 9 -12.28 4.06 -3.07
C ASP A 9 -11.71 2.83 -2.35
N TYR A 10 -10.62 2.98 -1.59
CA TYR A 10 -10.01 1.87 -0.87
C TYR A 10 -10.93 1.30 0.21
N GLU A 11 -11.65 2.18 0.92
CA GLU A 11 -12.64 1.78 1.92
C GLU A 11 -13.79 0.98 1.31
N LEU A 12 -14.29 1.40 0.14
CA LEU A 12 -15.39 0.72 -0.55
C LEU A 12 -14.94 -0.59 -1.21
N ASN A 13 -13.76 -0.59 -1.81
CA ASN A 13 -13.35 -1.64 -2.73
C ASN A 13 -12.37 -2.65 -2.13
N PHE A 14 -11.67 -2.35 -1.04
CA PHE A 14 -10.71 -3.27 -0.43
C PHE A 14 -11.02 -3.57 1.04
N CYS A 15 -11.35 -2.56 1.85
CA CYS A 15 -11.46 -2.74 3.30
C CYS A 15 -12.48 -3.81 3.71
N GLY A 16 -12.09 -4.64 4.68
CA GLY A 16 -12.90 -5.75 5.19
C GLY A 16 -13.01 -6.94 4.23
N LYS A 17 -12.56 -6.81 2.98
CA LYS A 17 -12.48 -7.91 2.02
C LYS A 17 -11.22 -8.74 2.28
N ARG A 18 -11.26 -9.97 1.80
CA ARG A 18 -10.15 -10.92 1.88
C ARG A 18 -9.78 -11.41 0.50
N CYS A 19 -8.48 -11.52 0.24
CA CYS A 19 -7.94 -12.11 -0.98
C CYS A 19 -7.15 -13.37 -0.62
N LYS A 20 -7.51 -14.50 -1.24
CA LYS A 20 -6.69 -15.71 -1.17
C LYS A 20 -5.64 -15.62 -2.27
N VAL A 21 -4.38 -15.76 -1.89
CA VAL A 21 -3.27 -15.86 -2.83
C VAL A 21 -2.76 -17.29 -2.81
N GLU A 22 -2.68 -17.90 -3.98
CA GLU A 22 -2.12 -19.23 -4.17
C GLU A 22 -0.78 -19.09 -4.91
N THR A 23 0.22 -19.86 -4.48
CA THR A 23 1.56 -19.80 -5.05
C THR A 23 2.06 -21.21 -5.36
N ASN A 24 2.99 -21.31 -6.31
CA ASN A 24 3.71 -22.55 -6.59
C ASN A 24 4.91 -22.77 -5.64
N PHE A 25 5.11 -21.88 -4.65
CA PHE A 25 6.18 -22.00 -3.68
C PHE A 25 5.75 -22.96 -2.56
N LYS A 26 6.38 -24.14 -2.51
CA LYS A 26 6.01 -25.24 -1.60
C LYS A 26 5.93 -24.86 -0.12
N HIS A 27 6.73 -23.88 0.34
CA HIS A 27 6.72 -23.45 1.73
C HIS A 27 5.63 -22.42 2.06
N LEU A 28 5.00 -21.81 1.06
CA LEU A 28 3.86 -20.89 1.22
C LEU A 28 2.86 -21.11 0.08
N PRO A 29 2.23 -22.29 0.01
CA PRO A 29 1.36 -22.66 -1.12
C PRO A 29 0.12 -21.77 -1.20
N GLU A 30 -0.36 -21.27 -0.06
CA GLU A 30 -1.45 -20.31 0.00
C GLU A 30 -1.32 -19.41 1.23
N PHE A 31 -1.88 -18.20 1.12
CA PHE A 31 -2.09 -17.31 2.26
C PHE A 31 -3.27 -16.37 2.00
N MET A 32 -3.79 -15.78 3.08
CA MET A 32 -4.89 -14.83 3.02
C MET A 32 -4.40 -13.42 3.34
N ILE A 33 -4.82 -12.46 2.54
CA ILE A 33 -4.67 -11.04 2.81
C ILE A 33 -6.01 -10.50 3.30
N LEU A 34 -6.00 -9.81 4.44
CA LEU A 34 -7.13 -9.04 4.95
C LEU A 34 -6.75 -7.56 4.83
N PHE A 35 -7.57 -6.78 4.14
CA PHE A 35 -7.31 -5.36 3.95
C PHE A 35 -7.98 -4.53 5.05
N ASP A 36 -7.19 -3.72 5.74
CA ASP A 36 -7.64 -2.74 6.72
C ASP A 36 -7.39 -1.32 6.18
N ILE A 37 -8.28 -0.38 6.51
CA ILE A 37 -8.16 1.01 6.06
C ILE A 37 -6.84 1.67 6.53
N ARG A 38 -6.30 1.21 7.66
CA ARG A 38 -5.05 1.69 8.23
C ARG A 38 -3.83 1.26 7.41
N ASP A 39 -3.94 0.21 6.61
CA ASP A 39 -2.86 -0.25 5.73
C ASP A 39 -2.52 0.81 4.69
N LEU A 40 -3.53 1.57 4.23
CA LEU A 40 -3.39 2.59 3.19
C LEU A 40 -2.37 3.66 3.56
N TYR A 41 -2.27 4.02 4.85
CA TYR A 41 -1.26 4.96 5.37
C TYR A 41 0.18 4.50 5.07
N HIS A 42 0.41 3.19 5.15
CA HIS A 42 1.72 2.59 4.88
C HIS A 42 1.94 2.31 3.40
N LEU A 43 0.91 1.82 2.70
CA LEU A 43 0.93 1.55 1.25
C LEU A 43 1.31 2.82 0.48
N LEU A 44 0.63 3.94 0.77
CA LEU A 44 0.90 5.23 0.15
C LEU A 44 2.20 5.89 0.65
N GLY A 45 2.86 5.31 1.65
CA GLY A 45 4.14 5.82 2.17
C GLY A 45 4.03 7.06 3.05
N ILE A 46 2.82 7.43 3.51
CA ILE A 46 2.57 8.66 4.27
C ILE A 46 3.41 8.74 5.54
N HIS A 47 3.65 7.60 6.21
CA HIS A 47 4.54 7.50 7.37
C HIS A 47 5.94 8.08 7.15
N LYS A 48 6.43 8.13 5.90
CA LYS A 48 7.74 8.71 5.56
C LYS A 48 7.79 10.22 5.69
N LEU A 49 6.65 10.91 5.66
CA LEU A 49 6.57 12.36 5.86
C LEU A 49 6.76 12.78 7.32
N LYS A 50 6.85 11.81 8.26
CA LYS A 50 7.08 12.03 9.70
C LYS A 50 6.17 13.12 10.30
N THR A 51 4.92 13.15 9.86
CA THR A 51 3.92 14.12 10.32
C THR A 51 3.41 13.75 11.72
N LYS A 52 2.55 14.60 12.30
CA LYS A 52 1.84 14.27 13.55
C LYS A 52 0.79 13.15 13.41
N TYR A 53 0.38 12.83 12.18
CA TYR A 53 -0.65 11.84 11.93
C TYR A 53 -0.08 10.42 12.00
N ARG A 54 -0.96 9.47 12.34
CA ARG A 54 -0.69 8.04 12.42
C ARG A 54 -1.74 7.30 11.60
N ALA A 55 -1.49 6.04 11.27
CA ALA A 55 -2.44 5.21 10.53
C ALA A 55 -3.85 5.22 11.14
N THR A 56 -3.95 5.34 12.47
CA THR A 56 -5.22 5.36 13.21
C THR A 56 -6.04 6.64 13.07
N ASN A 57 -5.45 7.78 12.70
CA ASN A 57 -6.16 9.08 12.64
C ASN A 57 -5.98 9.82 11.31
N TRP A 58 -5.07 9.35 10.45
CA TRP A 58 -4.78 10.00 9.18
C TRP A 58 -5.97 9.95 8.22
N VAL A 59 -6.68 8.82 8.18
CA VAL A 59 -7.86 8.61 7.31
C VAL A 59 -8.95 9.64 7.60
N GLU A 60 -9.27 9.85 8.88
CA GLU A 60 -10.23 10.86 9.32
C GLU A 60 -9.76 12.28 8.96
N ALA A 61 -8.46 12.56 9.12
CA ALA A 61 -7.90 13.86 8.76
C ALA A 61 -7.96 14.14 7.25
N VAL A 62 -7.81 13.13 6.40
CA VAL A 62 -8.01 13.26 4.94
C VAL A 62 -9.48 13.51 4.63
N LYS A 63 -10.40 12.73 5.21
CA LYS A 63 -11.84 12.88 4.99
C LYS A 63 -12.37 14.26 5.41
N ALA A 64 -11.81 14.81 6.49
CA ALA A 64 -12.12 16.14 7.01
C ALA A 64 -11.36 17.29 6.32
N ASP A 65 -10.57 17.01 5.26
CA ASP A 65 -9.73 17.99 4.54
C ASP A 65 -8.69 18.72 5.43
N VAL A 66 -8.41 18.15 6.61
CA VAL A 66 -7.40 18.65 7.56
C VAL A 66 -5.99 18.22 7.14
N PHE A 67 -5.86 17.07 6.49
CA PHE A 67 -4.62 16.63 5.88
C PHE A 67 -4.64 16.85 4.37
N LEU A 68 -3.75 17.72 3.88
CA LEU A 68 -3.52 17.94 2.45
C LEU A 68 -2.09 17.55 2.10
N LEU A 69 -1.92 16.63 1.16
CA LEU A 69 -0.60 16.14 0.75
C LEU A 69 0.28 17.26 0.17
N SER A 70 -0.33 18.21 -0.56
CA SER A 70 0.34 19.37 -1.16
C SER A 70 1.11 20.25 -0.15
N ASN A 71 0.65 20.29 1.12
CA ASN A 71 1.34 21.00 2.20
C ASN A 71 2.73 20.45 2.51
N TYR A 72 3.02 19.22 2.07
CA TYR A 72 4.29 18.53 2.28
C TYR A 72 5.18 18.50 1.04
N SER A 73 4.85 19.25 -0.02
CA SER A 73 5.59 19.27 -1.30
C SER A 73 7.10 19.56 -1.17
N LYS A 74 7.49 20.31 -0.13
CA LYS A 74 8.91 20.62 0.18
C LYS A 74 9.59 19.59 1.08
N HIS A 75 8.86 18.61 1.61
CA HIS A 75 9.43 17.59 2.50
C HIS A 75 10.40 16.69 1.70
N PRO A 76 11.59 16.34 2.25
CA PRO A 76 12.58 15.54 1.52
C PRO A 76 12.03 14.23 0.94
N ASN A 77 11.17 13.56 1.70
CA ASN A 77 10.56 12.29 1.30
C ASN A 77 9.31 12.43 0.43
N PHE A 78 8.89 13.65 0.07
CA PHE A 78 7.69 13.87 -0.74
C PHE A 78 7.78 13.17 -2.09
N ARG A 79 8.97 13.21 -2.71
CA ARG A 79 9.26 12.56 -3.99
C ARG A 79 9.16 11.03 -3.93
N GLU A 80 9.24 10.43 -2.75
CA GLU A 80 9.03 8.98 -2.57
C GLU A 80 7.56 8.62 -2.33
N VAL A 81 6.76 9.57 -1.85
CA VAL A 81 5.34 9.38 -1.52
C VAL A 81 4.48 9.58 -2.75
N LEU A 82 4.74 10.65 -3.52
CA LEU A 82 3.91 11.01 -4.68
C LEU A 82 3.72 9.86 -5.68
N PRO A 83 4.77 9.13 -6.12
CA PRO A 83 4.60 8.02 -7.05
C PRO A 83 3.73 6.87 -6.49
N ARG A 84 3.71 6.67 -5.16
CA ARG A 84 2.88 5.63 -4.53
C ARG A 84 1.41 6.02 -4.54
N VAL A 85 1.12 7.31 -4.38
CA VAL A 85 -0.24 7.86 -4.49
C VAL A 85 -0.72 7.78 -5.93
N ASP A 86 0.11 8.19 -6.87
CA ASP A 86 -0.22 8.13 -8.30
C ASP A 86 -0.43 6.69 -8.80
N ASN A 87 0.29 5.73 -8.22
CA ASN A 87 0.19 4.31 -8.57
C ASN A 87 -0.87 3.53 -7.78
N TYR A 88 -1.80 4.20 -7.09
CA TYR A 88 -2.85 3.54 -6.30
C TYR A 88 -3.62 2.46 -7.09
N ASN A 89 -3.92 2.72 -8.37
CA ASN A 89 -4.67 1.80 -9.24
C ASN A 89 -3.98 0.45 -9.45
N PHE A 90 -2.67 0.35 -9.18
CA PHE A 90 -1.95 -0.92 -9.23
C PHE A 90 -2.52 -1.98 -8.29
N LEU A 91 -3.18 -1.60 -7.20
CA LEU A 91 -3.87 -2.55 -6.32
C LEU A 91 -4.97 -3.33 -7.06
N TYR A 92 -5.68 -2.69 -8.00
CA TYR A 92 -6.68 -3.37 -8.82
C TYR A 92 -6.03 -4.35 -9.80
N GLU A 93 -4.89 -3.98 -10.36
CA GLU A 93 -4.14 -4.84 -11.27
C GLU A 93 -3.70 -6.14 -10.57
N ILE A 94 -3.27 -6.03 -9.31
CA ILE A 94 -2.88 -7.18 -8.49
C ILE A 94 -4.10 -7.99 -8.06
N PHE A 95 -5.06 -7.37 -7.36
CA PHE A 95 -6.06 -8.11 -6.57
C PHE A 95 -7.39 -8.36 -7.28
N TYR A 96 -7.69 -7.62 -8.35
CA TYR A 96 -8.93 -7.79 -9.12
C TYR A 96 -8.68 -8.33 -10.52
N GLN A 97 -7.58 -7.92 -11.16
CA GLN A 97 -7.28 -8.30 -12.54
C GLN A 97 -6.23 -9.40 -12.65
N PHE A 98 -5.55 -9.74 -11.55
CA PHE A 98 -4.53 -10.79 -11.49
C PHE A 98 -3.46 -10.66 -12.59
N ARG A 99 -3.09 -9.42 -12.92
CA ARG A 99 -2.11 -9.11 -13.99
C ARG A 99 -0.67 -9.38 -13.59
N VAL A 100 -0.47 -9.75 -12.33
CA VAL A 100 0.83 -9.83 -11.68
C VAL A 100 1.09 -11.28 -11.30
N ASN A 101 2.15 -11.86 -11.87
CA ASN A 101 2.48 -13.29 -11.75
C ASN A 101 3.92 -13.52 -11.25
N VAL A 102 4.50 -12.60 -10.47
CA VAL A 102 5.91 -12.69 -10.06
C VAL A 102 6.05 -12.94 -8.55
N CYS A 103 6.72 -14.03 -8.21
CA CYS A 103 7.18 -14.36 -6.86
C CYS A 103 8.71 -14.35 -6.88
N ILE A 104 9.32 -13.41 -6.16
CA ILE A 104 10.75 -13.30 -5.94
C ILE A 104 11.09 -13.90 -4.57
N LEU A 105 12.00 -14.86 -4.55
CA LEU A 105 12.51 -15.45 -3.32
C LEU A 105 13.63 -14.59 -2.74
N ASP A 106 13.87 -14.70 -1.43
CA ASP A 106 14.93 -13.99 -0.72
C ASP A 106 16.31 -14.11 -1.39
N LYS A 107 16.64 -15.31 -1.89
CA LYS A 107 17.89 -15.61 -2.62
C LYS A 107 18.05 -14.81 -3.92
N ASP A 108 16.94 -14.33 -4.49
CA ASP A 108 16.92 -13.61 -5.76
C ASP A 108 16.96 -12.07 -5.53
N LEU A 109 16.93 -11.62 -4.27
CA LEU A 109 17.07 -10.21 -3.91
C LEU A 109 18.54 -9.81 -3.84
N THR A 110 18.94 -8.78 -4.60
CA THR A 110 20.28 -8.19 -4.53
C THR A 110 20.57 -7.52 -3.17
N LYS A 111 19.54 -7.02 -2.48
CA LYS A 111 19.61 -6.51 -1.10
C LYS A 111 18.31 -6.84 -0.35
N ASN A 112 18.41 -7.52 0.79
CA ASN A 112 17.26 -7.89 1.63
C ASN A 112 17.29 -7.19 3.00
N THR A 113 17.22 -5.86 3.01
CA THR A 113 17.33 -5.06 4.25
C THR A 113 16.15 -5.24 5.20
N MET A 114 15.01 -5.72 4.70
CA MET A 114 13.80 -6.00 5.48
C MET A 114 13.70 -7.46 5.95
N LYS A 115 14.70 -8.30 5.65
CA LYS A 115 14.72 -9.74 5.98
C LYS A 115 13.44 -10.47 5.51
N LEU A 116 13.00 -10.15 4.28
CA LEU A 116 11.82 -10.76 3.66
C LEU A 116 12.17 -12.14 3.13
N SER A 117 11.33 -13.14 3.41
CA SER A 117 11.51 -14.50 2.89
C SER A 117 10.91 -14.67 1.48
N VAL A 118 9.86 -13.91 1.18
CA VAL A 118 9.13 -13.96 -0.10
C VAL A 118 8.67 -12.54 -0.46
N VAL A 119 8.83 -12.16 -1.73
CA VAL A 119 8.38 -10.88 -2.29
C VAL A 119 7.49 -11.18 -3.49
N PHE A 120 6.30 -10.60 -3.53
CA PHE A 120 5.44 -10.65 -4.70
C PHE A 120 5.60 -9.31 -5.43
N LEU A 121 5.98 -9.35 -6.71
CA LEU A 121 6.08 -8.17 -7.59
C LEU A 121 4.94 -8.20 -8.59
#